data_AF-A0A5E6N8C4-F1
#
_entry.id   AF-A0A5E6N8C4-F1
#
_cell.length_a   1.000
_cell.length_b   1.000
_cell.length_c   1.000
_cell.angle_alpha   90.00
_cell.angle_beta   90.00
_cell.angle_gamma   90.00
#
_symmetry.space_group_name_H-M   'P 1'
#
loop_
_entity.id
_entity.type
_entity.pdbx_description
1 polymer ?
#
loop_
_entity_poly.entity_id
_entity_poly.type
_entity_poly.pdbx_seq_one_letter_code
_entity_poly.pdbx_strand_id
1 'polypeptide(L)' 'MSKEELMFALSLKDARNFRQRYLLPAISNNLIEMKQADKLNSPTQKYRLV' A
#
# COMPACT_ATOMS: atom_id res chain seq x y z
N MET A 1 -8.44 -0.33 -1.31
CA MET A 1 -7.81 -0.25 -2.64
C MET A 1 -6.69 -1.27 -2.76
N SER A 2 -6.46 -1.82 -3.95
CA SER A 2 -5.25 -2.61 -4.24
C SER A 2 -4.02 -1.70 -4.34
N LYS A 3 -2.83 -2.31 -4.38
CA LYS A 3 -1.59 -1.57 -4.63
C LYS A 3 -1.62 -0.90 -6.01
N GLU A 4 -2.11 -1.58 -7.04
CA GLU A 4 -2.20 -1.03 -8.40
C GLU A 4 -3.11 0.20 -8.45
N GLU A 5 -4.25 0.16 -7.78
CA GLU A 5 -5.18 1.29 -7.69
C GLU A 5 -4.53 2.50 -7.02
N LEU A 6 -3.78 2.29 -5.93
CA LEU A 6 -3.04 3.37 -5.25
C LEU A 6 -1.93 3.95 -6.12
N MET A 7 -1.18 3.10 -6.81
CA MET A 7 -0.15 3.54 -7.74
C MET A 7 -0.73 4.32 -8.92
N PHE A 8 -1.87 3.88 -9.46
CA PHE A 8 -2.58 4.58 -10.53
C PHE A 8 -3.08 5.95 -10.08
N ALA A 9 -3.70 6.03 -8.90
CA ALA A 9 -4.19 7.30 -8.33
C ALA A 9 -3.06 8.32 -8.11
N LEU A 10 -1.87 7.84 -7.74
CA LEU A 10 -0.67 8.67 -7.55
C LEU A 10 0.16 8.85 -8.84
N SER A 11 -0.30 8.30 -9.98
CA SER A 11 0.42 8.29 -11.25
C SER A 11 1.86 7.74 -11.15
N LEU A 12 2.07 6.76 -10.26
CA LEU A 12 3.36 6.13 -10.01
C LEU A 12 3.51 4.88 -10.88
N LYS A 13 4.65 4.78 -11.57
CA LYS A 13 4.99 3.62 -12.42
C LYS A 13 5.90 2.61 -11.71
N ASP A 14 6.69 3.05 -10.72
CA ASP A 14 7.63 2.19 -10.01
C ASP A 14 7.04 1.65 -8.69
N ALA A 15 6.77 0.35 -8.68
CA ALA A 15 6.23 -0.36 -7.53
C ALA A 15 7.20 -0.45 -6.34
N ARG A 16 8.52 -0.49 -6.60
CA ARG A 16 9.54 -0.55 -5.53
C ARG A 16 9.60 0.79 -4.82
N ASN A 17 9.66 1.87 -5.59
CA ASN A 17 9.62 3.24 -5.07
C ASN A 17 8.32 3.49 -4.29
N PHE A 18 7.17 3.13 -4.87
CA PHE A 18 5.87 3.25 -4.19
C PHE A 18 5.87 2.56 -2.82
N ARG A 19 6.34 1.31 -2.75
CA ARG A 19 6.38 0.56 -1.49
C ARG A 19 7.24 1.25 -0.44
N GLN A 20 8.45 1.66 -0.80
CA GLN A 20 9.43 2.19 0.16
C GLN A 20 9.11 3.62 0.59
N ARG A 21 8.63 4.47 -0.32
CA ARG A 21 8.47 5.91 -0.07
C ARG A 21 7.04 6.32 0.30
N TYR A 22 6.04 5.50 -0.02
CA TYR A 22 4.64 5.84 0.21
C TYR A 22 3.97 4.82 1.11
N LEU A 23 4.00 3.55 0.73
CA LEU A 23 3.23 2.51 1.43
C LEU A 23 3.76 2.22 2.85
N LEU A 24 5.05 1.89 2.98
CA LEU A 24 5.65 1.58 4.28
C LEU A 24 5.60 2.77 5.26
N PRO A 25 5.94 4.01 4.85
CA PRO A 25 5.79 5.17 5.72
C PRO A 25 4.34 5.41 6.13
N ALA A 26 3.37 5.26 5.22
CA ALA A 26 1.95 5.47 5.55
C ALA A 26 1.43 4.44 6.57
N ILE A 27 1.88 3.17 6.47
CA ILE A 27 1.57 2.14 7.47
C ILE A 27 2.25 2.47 8.81
N SER A 28 3.54 2.85 8.78
CA SER A 28 4.29 3.17 10.00
C SER A 28 3.75 4.40 10.73
N ASN A 29 3.13 5.34 10.01
CA ASN A 29 2.47 6.51 10.58
C ASN A 29 0.98 6.25 10.91
N ASN A 30 0.50 5.00 10.80
CA ASN A 30 -0.89 4.62 11.03
C ASN A 30 -1.91 5.41 10.18
N LEU A 31 -1.52 5.88 8.99
CA LEU A 31 -2.41 6.57 8.05
C LEU A 31 -3.23 5.57 7.22
N ILE A 32 -2.67 4.40 6.98
CA ILE A 32 -3.33 3.32 6.25
C ILE A 32 -3.14 1.99 6.97
N GLU A 33 -4.15 1.14 6.85
CA GLU A 33 -4.17 -0.19 7.41
C GLU A 33 -4.26 -1.26 6.32
N MET A 34 -3.67 -2.41 6.64
CA MET A 34 -3.73 -3.63 5.87
C MET A 34 -4.98 -4.44 6.23
N LYS A 35 -5.75 -4.89 5.22
CA LYS A 35 -6.91 -5.76 5.48
C LYS A 35 -6.51 -7.17 5.95
N GLN A 36 -5.40 -7.73 5.46
CA GLN A 36 -4.82 -8.96 5.98
C GLN A 36 -3.47 -8.63 6.61
N ALA A 37 -3.43 -8.52 7.93
CA ALA A 37 -2.19 -8.29 8.68
C ALA A 37 -1.25 -9.51 8.65
N ASP A 38 -1.80 -10.72 8.49
CA ASP A 38 -1.05 -11.99 8.53
C ASP A 38 -0.10 -12.19 7.32
N LYS A 39 -0.35 -11.54 6.18
CA LYS A 39 0.43 -11.74 4.96
C LYS A 39 0.72 -10.44 4.22
N LEU A 40 1.86 -9.84 4.53
CA LEU A 40 2.39 -8.65 3.85
C LEU A 40 2.53 -8.78 2.32
N ASN A 41 2.80 -9.98 1.81
CA ASN A 41 3.02 -10.22 0.36
C ASN A 41 1.83 -10.93 -0.32
N SER A 42 0.63 -10.87 0.26
CA SER A 42 -0.54 -11.49 -0.37
C SER A 42 -0.91 -10.78 -1.68
N PRO A 43 -1.13 -11.49 -2.80
CA PRO A 43 -1.58 -10.87 -4.06
C PRO A 43 -3.00 -10.29 -3.96
N THR A 44 -3.80 -10.72 -2.97
CA THR A 44 -5.15 -10.19 -2.71
C THR A 44 -5.16 -9.09 -1.63
N GLN A 45 -3.99 -8.56 -1.27
CA GLN A 45 -3.85 -7.55 -0.25
C GLN A 45 -4.60 -6.26 -0.63
N LYS A 46 -5.38 -5.75 0.33
CA LYS A 46 -6.08 -4.47 0.20
C LYS A 46 -5.68 -3.55 1.35
N TYR A 47 -5.62 -2.27 1.02
CA TYR A 47 -5.31 -1.19 1.95
C TYR A 47 -6.53 -0.29 2.14
N ARG A 48 -6.71 0.23 3.35
CA ARG A 48 -7.73 1.23 3.70
C ARG A 48 -7.09 2.39 4.42
N LEU A 49 -7.69 3.58 4.32
CA LEU A 49 -7.38 4.68 5.23
C LEU A 49 -7.92 4.34 6.62
N VAL A 50 -7.17 4.70 7.65
CA VAL A 50 -7.60 4.63 9.05
C VAL A 50 -8.53 5.80 9.37
#